data_AF-A0A094KMX4-F1
#
_entry.id   AF-A0A094KMX4-F1
#
_cell.length_a   1.000
_cell.length_b   1.000
_cell.length_c   1.000
_cell.angle_alpha   90.00
_cell.angle_beta   90.00
_cell.angle_gamma   90.00
#
_symmetry.space_group_name_H-M   'P 1'
#
loop_
_entity.id
_entity.type
_entity.pdbx_description
1 polymer ?
#
loop_
_entity_poly.entity_id
_entity_poly.type
_entity_poly.pdbx_seq_one_letter_code
_entity_poly.pdbx_strand_id
1 'polypeptide(L)'
;RAFLAVILNLLALSLSTTALLGSYWCTGTQKVPKPLCGKSKATKCISVPMPPDAGASNVSSQDVVHYSWETGDDRFAFRYFHTGMWLSCEESMEGPEEKCRSFIELSPPAERVSFPNCPYSLLNKPFCTDMRSLWFLTGILWLSLGSEMLYISLLLISFILLMVEMLHTGNPVCGLKLNAFAAVSSVLSGLLGMVAHMMYTQVFQATVNLGPEDWRPHSWDYGWAFYMAWASFTCCMASAVSTLNTYTKTVLEFK
;
A
#
# COMPACT_ATOMS: atom_id res chain seq x y z
N ARG A 1 17.59 11.93 -30.72
CA ARG A 1 18.11 10.88 -29.81
C ARG A 1 17.55 11.04 -28.39
N ALA A 2 17.51 12.26 -27.83
CA ALA A 2 16.92 12.53 -26.51
C ALA A 2 15.40 12.21 -26.38
N PHE A 3 14.61 12.22 -27.47
CA PHE A 3 13.18 11.88 -27.43
C PHE A 3 12.84 10.54 -26.76
N LEU A 4 13.62 9.48 -27.01
CA LEU A 4 13.37 8.18 -26.38
C LEU A 4 13.56 8.25 -24.86
N ALA A 5 14.63 8.91 -24.41
CA ALA A 5 14.91 9.09 -22.99
C ALA A 5 13.79 9.90 -22.32
N VAL A 6 13.31 10.97 -22.95
CA VAL A 6 12.18 11.80 -22.48
C VAL A 6 10.90 10.98 -22.36
N ILE A 7 10.54 10.21 -23.38
CA ILE A 7 9.32 9.37 -23.35
C ILE A 7 9.41 8.33 -22.24
N LEU A 8 10.55 7.65 -22.10
CA LEU A 8 10.76 6.66 -21.03
C LEU A 8 10.70 7.30 -19.64
N ASN A 9 11.23 8.52 -19.47
CA ASN A 9 11.19 9.24 -18.20
C ASN A 9 9.75 9.68 -17.86
N LEU A 10 8.99 10.16 -18.86
CA LEU A 10 7.59 10.52 -18.70
C LEU A 10 6.73 9.31 -18.32
N LEU A 11 6.95 8.17 -18.97
CA LEU A 11 6.30 6.91 -18.62
C LEU A 11 6.68 6.47 -17.20
N ALA A 12 7.96 6.55 -16.82
CA ALA A 12 8.37 6.24 -15.46
C ALA A 12 7.68 7.14 -14.43
N LEU A 13 7.58 8.44 -14.69
CA LEU A 13 6.94 9.41 -13.80
C LEU A 13 5.43 9.17 -13.65
N SER A 14 4.72 8.89 -14.75
CA SER A 14 3.28 8.61 -14.70
C SER A 14 2.98 7.29 -13.98
N LEU A 15 3.75 6.23 -14.27
CA LEU A 15 3.60 4.93 -13.65
C LEU A 15 3.91 4.97 -12.16
N SER A 16 4.98 5.65 -11.73
CA SER A 16 5.32 5.80 -10.30
C SER A 16 4.28 6.62 -9.54
N THR A 17 3.81 7.72 -10.12
CA THR A 17 2.75 8.54 -9.50
C THR A 17 1.45 7.74 -9.35
N THR A 18 1.09 6.97 -10.37
CA THR A 18 -0.10 6.10 -10.33
C THR A 18 0.06 4.98 -9.32
N ALA A 19 1.26 4.39 -9.21
CA ALA A 19 1.56 3.39 -8.19
C ALA A 19 1.45 3.99 -6.78
N LEU A 20 2.06 5.16 -6.53
CA LEU A 20 2.02 5.83 -5.23
C LEU A 20 0.58 6.16 -4.77
N LEU A 21 -0.26 6.66 -5.68
CA LEU A 21 -1.66 7.01 -5.40
C LEU A 21 -2.59 5.79 -5.42
N GLY A 22 -2.15 4.67 -5.98
CA GLY A 22 -2.92 3.45 -6.11
C GLY A 22 -3.19 2.77 -4.76
N SER A 23 -4.42 2.32 -4.56
CA SER A 23 -4.85 1.56 -3.39
C SER A 23 -4.69 0.03 -3.54
N TYR A 24 -3.99 -0.42 -4.60
CA TYR A 24 -3.86 -1.84 -4.98
C TYR A 24 -2.40 -2.27 -5.06
N TRP A 25 -1.64 -2.05 -3.99
CA TRP A 25 -0.30 -2.62 -3.85
C TRP A 25 -0.39 -4.09 -3.46
N CYS A 26 -1.27 -4.42 -2.53
CA CYS A 26 -1.58 -5.78 -2.13
C CYS A 26 -3.10 -5.96 -2.07
N THR A 27 -3.57 -7.08 -2.59
CA THR A 27 -4.98 -7.46 -2.62
C THR A 27 -5.13 -8.80 -1.95
N GLY A 28 -6.13 -8.99 -1.10
CA GLY A 28 -6.26 -10.24 -0.37
C GLY A 28 -7.63 -10.43 0.25
N THR A 29 -7.74 -11.52 0.99
CA THR A 29 -8.94 -11.83 1.77
C THR A 29 -8.60 -12.00 3.24
N GLN A 30 -9.44 -11.43 4.11
CA GLN A 30 -9.35 -11.59 5.56
C GLN A 30 -10.52 -12.42 6.06
N LYS A 31 -10.26 -13.37 6.97
CA LYS A 31 -11.30 -14.13 7.67
C LYS A 31 -11.78 -13.31 8.85
N VAL A 32 -13.03 -12.88 8.84
CA VAL A 32 -13.63 -12.10 9.94
C VAL A 32 -14.84 -12.85 10.49
N PRO A 33 -15.02 -12.93 11.82
CA PRO A 33 -16.23 -13.50 12.39
C PRO A 33 -17.47 -12.72 11.93
N LYS A 34 -18.54 -13.44 11.57
CA LYS A 34 -19.79 -12.82 11.13
C LYS A 34 -20.43 -12.05 12.29
N PRO A 35 -20.97 -10.83 12.07
CA PRO A 35 -21.70 -10.11 13.11
C PRO A 35 -22.96 -10.87 13.52
N LEU A 36 -23.33 -10.77 14.80
CA LEU A 36 -24.56 -11.38 15.33
C LEU A 36 -25.79 -10.64 14.78
N CYS A 37 -26.81 -11.37 14.32
CA CYS A 37 -28.08 -10.80 13.85
C CYS A 37 -28.75 -10.01 14.99
N GLY A 38 -28.82 -8.68 14.85
CA GLY A 38 -29.49 -7.77 15.79
C GLY A 38 -30.59 -6.96 15.09
N LYS A 39 -31.48 -6.38 15.91
CA LYS A 39 -32.79 -5.80 15.53
C LYS A 39 -32.82 -4.73 14.41
N SER A 40 -31.69 -4.29 13.87
CA SER A 40 -31.66 -3.16 12.92
C SER A 40 -31.05 -3.43 11.54
N LYS A 41 -30.35 -4.55 11.29
CA LYS A 41 -29.67 -4.76 9.99
C LYS A 41 -29.60 -6.24 9.63
N ALA A 42 -30.25 -6.59 8.53
CA ALA A 42 -30.42 -7.95 8.06
C ALA A 42 -29.52 -8.21 6.84
N THR A 43 -28.45 -8.98 7.02
CA THR A 43 -27.82 -9.69 5.90
C THR A 43 -27.98 -11.18 6.15
N LYS A 44 -28.97 -11.81 5.49
CA LYS A 44 -29.29 -13.25 5.54
C LYS A 44 -29.43 -13.86 6.95
N CYS A 45 -30.35 -13.32 7.75
CA CYS A 45 -30.83 -14.02 8.94
C CYS A 45 -32.05 -14.87 8.55
N ILE A 46 -32.03 -16.18 8.80
CA ILE A 46 -33.19 -17.05 8.59
C ILE A 46 -34.16 -16.81 9.75
N SER A 47 -35.37 -16.34 9.46
CA SER A 47 -36.47 -16.29 10.42
C SER A 47 -37.24 -17.61 10.35
N VAL A 48 -37.17 -18.44 11.40
CA VAL A 48 -38.05 -19.61 11.51
C VAL A 48 -39.23 -19.27 12.42
N PRO A 49 -40.49 -19.41 11.96
CA PRO A 49 -41.65 -19.30 12.83
C PRO A 49 -41.68 -20.47 13.83
N MET A 50 -41.86 -20.18 15.13
CA MET A 50 -42.14 -21.22 16.12
C MET A 50 -43.53 -21.85 15.84
N PRO A 51 -43.70 -23.17 16.03
CA PRO A 51 -45.02 -23.79 15.98
C PRO A 51 -45.89 -23.24 17.13
N PRO A 52 -47.21 -23.11 16.94
CA PRO A 52 -48.10 -22.59 17.97
C PRO A 52 -48.33 -23.66 19.03
N ASP A 53 -47.60 -23.60 20.15
CA ASP A 53 -47.99 -24.31 21.35
C ASP A 53 -49.11 -23.53 22.05
N ALA A 54 -50.23 -24.21 22.21
CA ALA A 54 -51.47 -23.70 22.77
C ALA A 54 -51.30 -23.20 24.21
N GLY A 55 -51.67 -21.94 24.48
CA GLY A 55 -51.79 -21.47 25.87
C GLY A 55 -51.75 -19.95 26.06
N ALA A 56 -52.93 -19.34 26.10
CA ALA A 56 -53.34 -18.07 26.70
C ALA A 56 -52.31 -17.01 27.18
N SER A 57 -52.64 -15.76 26.78
CA SER A 57 -52.60 -14.49 27.53
C SER A 57 -51.43 -13.50 27.31
N ASN A 58 -51.86 -12.26 27.07
CA ASN A 58 -51.11 -11.04 26.78
C ASN A 58 -50.02 -10.71 27.80
N VAL A 59 -48.74 -10.71 27.39
CA VAL A 59 -47.68 -9.82 27.89
C VAL A 59 -46.68 -9.54 26.75
N SER A 60 -46.20 -8.29 26.73
CA SER A 60 -45.35 -7.61 25.76
C SER A 60 -44.05 -8.31 25.36
N SER A 61 -43.60 -7.98 24.15
CA SER A 61 -42.25 -8.21 23.61
C SER A 61 -41.92 -9.69 23.44
N GLN A 62 -42.23 -10.24 22.25
CA GLN A 62 -41.56 -11.46 21.80
C GLN A 62 -40.05 -11.20 21.79
N ASP A 63 -39.36 -11.72 22.81
CA ASP A 63 -37.94 -11.98 22.77
C ASP A 63 -37.69 -13.04 21.68
N VAL A 64 -37.63 -12.56 20.44
CA VAL A 64 -37.15 -13.33 19.30
C VAL A 64 -35.65 -13.50 19.52
N VAL A 65 -35.27 -14.64 20.10
CA VAL A 65 -33.86 -15.04 20.18
C VAL A 65 -33.40 -15.34 18.76
N HIS A 66 -32.68 -14.38 18.17
CA HIS A 66 -32.04 -14.55 16.87
C HIS A 66 -30.90 -15.56 17.01
N TYR A 67 -31.13 -16.81 16.61
CA TYR A 67 -30.04 -17.75 16.43
C TYR A 67 -29.41 -17.50 15.06
N SER A 68 -28.11 -17.20 15.04
CA SER A 68 -27.32 -17.39 13.83
C SER A 68 -26.84 -18.82 13.81
N TRP A 69 -27.26 -19.60 12.82
CA TRP A 69 -26.39 -20.39 11.94
C TRP A 69 -27.15 -21.47 11.17
N GLU A 70 -26.95 -21.54 9.85
CA GLU A 70 -27.12 -22.79 9.11
C GLU A 70 -26.00 -23.75 9.52
N THR A 71 -26.34 -24.94 9.98
CA THR A 71 -25.37 -25.89 10.53
C THR A 71 -24.31 -26.32 9.49
N GLY A 72 -23.11 -25.71 9.52
CA GLY A 72 -21.92 -26.23 8.83
C GLY A 72 -20.87 -25.17 8.45
N ASP A 73 -19.75 -25.10 9.16
CA ASP A 73 -18.49 -24.38 8.82
C ASP A 73 -18.48 -22.84 8.52
N ASP A 74 -19.59 -22.20 8.18
CA ASP A 74 -19.81 -20.76 7.93
C ASP A 74 -19.69 -19.73 9.11
N ARG A 75 -18.80 -19.91 10.11
CA ARG A 75 -18.67 -18.99 11.29
C ARG A 75 -17.98 -17.69 10.92
N PHE A 76 -17.24 -17.75 9.82
CA PHE A 76 -16.37 -16.71 9.31
C PHE A 76 -16.88 -16.28 7.93
N ALA A 77 -16.75 -15.00 7.63
CA ALA A 77 -16.91 -14.47 6.30
C ALA A 77 -15.54 -14.03 5.77
N PHE A 78 -15.34 -14.22 4.47
CA PHE A 78 -14.17 -13.69 3.77
C PHE A 78 -14.46 -12.25 3.35
N ARG A 79 -13.61 -11.32 3.77
CA ARG A 79 -13.65 -9.93 3.32
C ARG A 79 -12.52 -9.68 2.35
N TYR A 80 -12.84 -9.20 1.16
CA TYR A 80 -11.83 -8.71 0.25
C TYR A 80 -11.31 -7.36 0.75
N PHE A 81 -10.00 -7.17 0.68
CA PHE A 81 -9.36 -5.92 0.99
C PHE A 81 -8.31 -5.60 -0.07
N HIS A 82 -8.13 -4.31 -0.32
CA HIS A 82 -7.02 -3.81 -1.11
C HIS A 82 -6.31 -2.71 -0.32
N THR A 83 -4.99 -2.82 -0.31
CA THR A 83 -4.10 -1.96 0.47
C THR A 83 -3.16 -1.26 -0.48
N GLY A 84 -3.09 0.07 -0.36
CA GLY A 84 -2.06 0.89 -0.96
C GLY A 84 -1.15 1.51 0.09
N MET A 85 -0.28 2.40 -0.36
CA MET A 85 0.71 3.05 0.51
C MET A 85 0.09 4.02 1.53
N TRP A 86 -1.09 4.58 1.22
CA TRP A 86 -1.77 5.62 2.03
C TRP A 86 -3.11 5.16 2.61
N LEU A 87 -3.82 4.30 1.87
CA LEU A 87 -5.20 3.91 2.14
C LEU A 87 -5.33 2.40 2.05
N SER A 88 -6.05 1.83 3.01
CA SER A 88 -6.51 0.45 3.00
C SER A 88 -8.02 0.46 2.92
N CYS A 89 -8.59 -0.17 1.91
CA CYS A 89 -10.03 -0.27 1.74
C CYS A 89 -10.48 -1.72 1.87
N GLU A 90 -11.57 -1.89 2.60
CA GLU A 90 -12.19 -3.17 2.90
C GLU A 90 -13.60 -3.18 2.32
N GLU A 91 -14.00 -4.29 1.69
CA GLU A 91 -15.37 -4.43 1.18
C GLU A 91 -16.37 -4.59 2.34
N SER A 92 -17.46 -3.81 2.33
CA SER A 92 -18.47 -3.83 3.40
C SER A 92 -19.42 -5.02 3.27
N MET A 93 -19.88 -5.53 4.43
CA MET A 93 -20.87 -6.60 4.51
C MET A 93 -22.32 -6.12 4.26
N GLU A 94 -22.55 -4.81 4.24
CA GLU A 94 -23.89 -4.20 4.27
C GLU A 94 -24.30 -3.51 2.95
N GLY A 95 -23.47 -3.55 1.90
CA GLY A 95 -23.78 -2.98 0.58
C GLY A 95 -22.55 -2.89 -0.35
N PRO A 96 -22.70 -2.32 -1.56
CA PRO A 96 -21.59 -2.14 -2.52
C PRO A 96 -20.58 -1.04 -2.12
N GLU A 97 -20.68 -0.51 -0.89
CA GLU A 97 -19.82 0.57 -0.41
C GLU A 97 -18.54 -0.01 0.21
N GLU A 98 -17.38 0.42 -0.26
CA GLU A 98 -16.08 0.08 0.32
C GLU A 98 -15.77 0.99 1.51
N LYS A 99 -15.32 0.41 2.64
CA LYS A 99 -14.87 1.17 3.79
C LYS A 99 -13.37 1.38 3.71
N CYS A 100 -12.96 2.58 3.30
CA CYS A 100 -11.57 2.99 3.27
C CYS A 100 -11.10 3.59 4.61
N ARG A 101 -9.93 3.18 5.08
CA ARG A 101 -9.22 3.75 6.22
C ARG A 101 -7.81 4.17 5.82
N SER A 102 -7.33 5.27 6.39
CA SER A 102 -5.94 5.71 6.22
C SER A 102 -5.01 4.75 6.96
N PHE A 103 -3.87 4.39 6.34
CA PHE A 103 -2.86 3.54 6.96
C PHE A 103 -2.28 4.15 8.25
N ILE A 104 -2.35 5.48 8.38
CA ILE A 104 -1.90 6.24 9.56
C ILE A 104 -2.87 6.06 10.76
N GLU A 105 -4.10 5.58 10.52
CA GLU A 105 -5.10 5.33 11.56
C GLU A 105 -5.27 3.84 11.92
N LEU A 106 -4.50 2.94 11.30
CA LEU A 106 -4.52 1.51 11.66
C LEU A 106 -3.91 1.22 13.04
N SER A 107 -3.21 2.17 13.67
CA SER A 107 -2.88 2.07 15.09
C SER A 107 -4.17 2.22 15.90
N PRO A 108 -4.65 1.17 16.62
CA PRO A 108 -5.92 1.23 17.33
C PRO A 108 -5.94 2.44 18.28
N PRO A 109 -7.05 3.21 18.33
CA PRO A 109 -7.15 4.39 19.19
C PRO A 109 -7.00 4.08 20.69
N ALA A 110 -7.09 2.81 21.08
CA ALA A 110 -6.84 2.34 22.44
C ALA A 110 -5.38 2.52 22.92
N GLU A 111 -4.42 2.80 22.03
CA GLU A 111 -3.01 3.06 22.39
C GLU A 111 -2.56 4.51 22.15
N ARG A 112 -3.46 5.43 21.78
CA ARG A 112 -3.17 6.88 21.84
C ARG A 112 -3.24 7.43 23.26
N VAL A 113 -3.31 6.56 24.27
CA VAL A 113 -3.28 6.93 25.68
C VAL A 113 -1.88 6.68 26.22
N SER A 114 -1.11 7.76 26.26
CA SER A 114 0.00 8.05 27.18
C SER A 114 1.11 7.00 27.29
N PHE A 115 2.34 7.38 26.90
CA PHE A 115 3.58 6.77 27.35
C PHE A 115 3.50 6.27 28.81
N PRO A 116 3.58 4.95 29.07
CA PRO A 116 4.31 4.47 30.22
C PRO A 116 5.64 3.96 29.70
N ASN A 117 6.74 4.50 30.19
CA ASN A 117 8.03 3.83 30.06
C ASN A 117 7.83 2.33 30.36
N CYS A 118 8.00 1.40 29.40
CA CYS A 118 8.01 -0.05 29.71
C CYS A 118 9.09 -0.20 30.79
N PRO A 119 8.75 -0.55 32.04
CA PRO A 119 9.76 -0.72 33.07
C PRO A 119 10.70 -1.85 32.63
N TYR A 120 12.00 -1.71 32.84
CA TYR A 120 13.03 -2.71 32.49
C TYR A 120 12.70 -4.14 32.99
N SER A 121 11.80 -4.28 33.96
CA SER A 121 11.31 -5.55 34.52
C SER A 121 10.25 -6.29 33.67
N LEU A 122 9.68 -5.67 32.63
CA LEU A 122 8.65 -6.26 31.75
C LEU A 122 9.14 -6.56 30.32
N LEU A 123 10.46 -6.43 30.08
CA LEU A 123 11.12 -6.61 28.79
C LEU A 123 10.92 -8.00 28.15
N ASN A 124 10.48 -8.98 28.95
CA ASN A 124 10.30 -10.37 28.52
C ASN A 124 8.82 -10.79 28.30
N LYS A 125 7.86 -9.85 28.35
CA LYS A 125 6.46 -10.13 28.01
C LYS A 125 6.21 -9.88 26.53
N PRO A 126 5.48 -10.78 25.83
CA PRO A 126 5.23 -10.69 24.39
C PRO A 126 4.60 -9.34 23.96
N PHE A 127 3.84 -8.72 24.85
CA PHE A 127 3.14 -7.44 24.64
C PHE A 127 4.07 -6.21 24.51
N CYS A 128 5.15 -6.07 25.30
CA CYS A 128 6.08 -4.92 25.16
C CYS A 128 7.02 -5.10 23.95
N THR A 129 7.38 -6.33 23.57
CA THR A 129 8.16 -6.62 22.35
C THR A 129 7.37 -6.32 21.08
N ASP A 130 6.07 -6.62 21.08
CA ASP A 130 5.16 -6.36 19.96
C ASP A 130 5.03 -4.84 19.70
N MET A 131 4.82 -4.06 20.76
CA MET A 131 4.72 -2.60 20.68
C MET A 131 6.02 -1.95 20.16
N ARG A 132 7.20 -2.35 20.64
CA ARG A 132 8.49 -1.83 20.14
C ARG A 132 8.74 -2.21 18.67
N SER A 133 8.34 -3.41 18.27
CA SER A 133 8.43 -3.89 16.90
C SER A 133 7.49 -3.11 15.97
N LEU A 134 6.27 -2.78 16.42
CA LEU A 134 5.30 -1.99 15.68
C LEU A 134 5.75 -0.53 15.46
N TRP A 135 6.36 0.08 16.47
CA TRP A 135 6.98 1.42 16.35
C TRP A 135 8.17 1.42 15.38
N PHE A 136 8.99 0.37 15.41
CA PHE A 136 10.09 0.20 14.47
C PHE A 136 9.58 0.00 13.02
N LEU A 137 8.55 -0.83 12.81
CA LEU A 137 7.91 -1.03 11.51
C LEU A 137 7.28 0.25 10.97
N THR A 138 6.64 1.04 11.84
CA THR A 138 6.09 2.36 11.47
C THR A 138 7.20 3.30 11.03
N GLY A 139 8.34 3.34 11.74
CA GLY A 139 9.51 4.11 11.34
C GLY A 139 10.07 3.70 9.97
N ILE A 140 10.18 2.40 9.69
CA ILE A 140 10.65 1.90 8.39
C ILE A 140 9.64 2.24 7.29
N LEU A 141 8.33 2.16 7.55
CA LEU A 141 7.30 2.55 6.58
C LEU A 141 7.45 4.03 6.19
N TRP A 142 7.67 4.94 7.15
CA TRP A 142 7.93 6.35 6.88
C TRP A 142 9.20 6.56 6.06
N LEU A 143 10.26 5.80 6.34
CA LEU A 143 11.48 5.84 5.53
C LEU A 143 11.20 5.35 4.10
N SER A 144 10.36 4.31 3.93
CA SER A 144 9.97 3.77 2.63
C SER A 144 9.19 4.79 1.83
N LEU A 145 8.22 5.41 2.47
CA LEU A 145 7.41 6.48 1.89
C LEU A 145 8.29 7.67 1.51
N GLY A 146 9.19 8.10 2.40
CA GLY A 146 10.15 9.16 2.12
C GLY A 146 11.06 8.83 0.93
N SER A 147 11.56 7.60 0.84
CA SER A 147 12.37 7.16 -0.30
C SER A 147 11.59 7.13 -1.62
N GLU A 148 10.31 6.76 -1.59
CA GLU A 148 9.45 6.79 -2.78
C GLU A 148 9.18 8.24 -3.24
N MET A 149 8.96 9.16 -2.30
CA MET A 149 8.82 10.59 -2.60
C MET A 149 10.11 11.19 -3.18
N LEU A 150 11.27 10.78 -2.66
CA LEU A 150 12.58 11.16 -3.21
C LEU A 150 12.79 10.57 -4.61
N TYR A 151 12.37 9.32 -4.85
CA TYR A 151 12.41 8.68 -6.15
C TYR A 151 11.63 9.48 -7.20
N ILE A 152 10.38 9.82 -6.91
CA ILE A 152 9.52 10.62 -7.81
C ILE A 152 10.08 12.04 -8.01
N SER A 153 10.62 12.64 -6.95
CA SER A 153 11.22 13.98 -7.02
C SER A 153 12.45 14.01 -7.93
N LEU A 154 13.33 13.02 -7.82
CA LEU A 154 14.52 12.91 -8.68
C LEU A 154 14.16 12.56 -10.13
N LEU A 155 13.13 11.74 -10.34
CA LEU A 155 12.56 11.50 -11.67
C LEU A 155 12.02 12.80 -12.30
N LEU A 156 11.29 13.60 -11.53
CA LEU A 156 10.79 14.90 -12.00
C LEU A 156 11.93 15.84 -12.38
N ILE A 157 12.99 15.91 -11.55
CA ILE A 157 14.19 16.69 -11.86
C ILE A 157 14.84 16.19 -13.16
N SER A 158 14.99 14.87 -13.32
CA SER A 158 15.54 14.29 -14.54
C SER A 158 14.71 14.62 -15.77
N PHE A 159 13.38 14.52 -15.68
CA PHE A 159 12.48 14.89 -16.75
C PHE A 159 12.63 16.37 -17.13
N ILE A 160 12.69 17.28 -16.16
CA ILE A 160 12.91 18.71 -16.40
C ILE A 160 14.24 18.95 -17.10
N LEU A 161 15.33 18.30 -16.67
CA LEU A 161 16.65 18.43 -17.30
C LEU A 161 16.64 17.96 -18.76
N LEU A 162 16.00 16.83 -19.05
CA LEU A 162 15.84 16.31 -20.41
C LEU A 162 14.96 17.23 -21.27
N MET A 163 13.92 17.84 -20.70
CA MET A 163 13.09 18.83 -21.38
C MET A 163 13.86 20.12 -21.70
N VAL A 164 14.68 20.61 -20.76
CA VAL A 164 15.53 21.79 -20.98
C VAL A 164 16.55 21.54 -22.08
N GLU A 165 17.13 20.33 -22.15
CA GLU A 165 18.02 19.93 -23.25
C GLU A 165 17.32 19.97 -24.61
N MET A 166 16.09 19.46 -24.69
CA MET A 166 15.29 19.51 -25.93
C MET A 166 14.98 20.94 -26.38
N LEU A 167 14.86 21.89 -25.44
CA LEU A 167 14.61 23.30 -25.73
C LEU A 167 15.88 24.08 -26.09
N HIS A 168 17.05 23.68 -25.58
CA HIS A 168 18.33 24.38 -25.76
C HIS A 168 19.26 23.65 -26.74
N THR A 169 18.79 23.41 -27.96
CA THR A 169 19.57 22.72 -29.03
C THR A 169 20.76 23.51 -29.57
N GLY A 170 20.93 24.78 -29.20
CA GLY A 170 21.94 25.68 -29.80
C GLY A 170 23.37 25.52 -29.29
N ASN A 171 23.60 24.93 -28.11
CA ASN A 171 24.94 24.86 -27.49
C ASN A 171 25.31 23.42 -27.06
N PRO A 172 26.19 22.72 -27.81
CA PRO A 172 26.51 21.33 -27.54
C PRO A 172 27.20 21.09 -26.18
N VAL A 173 28.01 22.05 -25.72
CA VAL A 173 28.72 21.98 -24.43
C VAL A 173 27.74 22.07 -23.24
N CYS A 174 26.67 22.86 -23.38
CA CYS A 174 25.62 22.96 -22.37
C CYS A 174 24.78 21.68 -22.31
N GLY A 175 24.40 21.15 -23.48
CA GLY A 175 23.68 19.88 -23.59
C GLY A 175 24.45 18.69 -23.00
N LEU A 176 25.79 18.68 -23.12
CA LEU A 176 26.63 17.65 -22.52
C LEU A 176 26.56 17.65 -20.98
N LYS A 177 26.63 18.84 -20.35
CA LYS A 177 26.51 18.96 -18.89
C LYS A 177 25.12 18.55 -18.40
N LEU A 178 24.07 19.00 -19.08
CA LEU A 178 22.68 18.66 -18.73
C LEU A 178 22.41 17.16 -18.83
N ASN A 179 22.89 16.49 -19.89
CA ASN A 179 22.80 15.05 -20.05
C ASN A 179 23.47 14.27 -18.90
N ALA A 180 24.64 14.73 -18.46
CA ALA A 180 25.34 14.09 -17.34
C ALA A 180 24.54 14.21 -16.04
N PHE A 181 24.00 15.38 -15.72
CA PHE A 181 23.15 15.56 -14.53
C PHE A 181 21.84 14.77 -14.63
N ALA A 182 21.19 14.75 -15.80
CA ALA A 182 19.99 13.96 -16.03
C ALA A 182 20.25 12.46 -15.83
N ALA A 183 21.35 11.94 -16.38
CA ALA A 183 21.75 10.55 -16.20
C ALA A 183 22.00 10.20 -14.72
N VAL A 184 22.79 11.02 -14.00
CA VAL A 184 23.09 10.78 -12.58
C VAL A 184 21.82 10.83 -11.73
N SER A 185 20.95 11.82 -11.96
CA SER A 185 19.68 11.93 -11.23
C SER A 185 18.74 10.74 -11.49
N SER A 186 18.64 10.27 -12.75
CA SER A 186 17.86 9.06 -13.10
C SER A 186 18.43 7.77 -12.50
N VAL A 187 19.77 7.61 -12.45
CA VAL A 187 20.37 6.43 -11.82
C VAL A 187 20.13 6.45 -10.31
N LEU A 188 20.33 7.61 -9.67
CA LEU A 188 20.10 7.76 -8.23
C LEU A 188 18.64 7.52 -7.88
N SER A 189 17.70 8.02 -8.70
CA SER A 189 16.27 7.76 -8.53
C SER A 189 15.99 6.26 -8.64
N GLY A 190 16.47 5.59 -9.69
CA GLY A 190 16.25 4.15 -9.87
C GLY A 190 16.75 3.31 -8.69
N LEU A 191 17.95 3.60 -8.18
CA LEU A 191 18.51 2.89 -7.02
C LEU A 191 17.65 3.10 -5.76
N LEU A 192 17.21 4.33 -5.49
CA LEU A 192 16.34 4.64 -4.36
C LEU A 192 14.96 3.98 -4.51
N GLY A 193 14.37 4.00 -5.70
CA GLY A 193 13.08 3.35 -5.99
C GLY A 193 13.15 1.84 -5.80
N MET A 194 14.22 1.19 -6.26
CA MET A 194 14.40 -0.26 -6.07
C MET A 194 14.43 -0.64 -4.59
N VAL A 195 15.18 0.12 -3.78
CA VAL A 195 15.24 -0.10 -2.33
C VAL A 195 13.88 0.20 -1.68
N ALA A 196 13.20 1.28 -2.09
CA ALA A 196 11.89 1.66 -1.57
C ALA A 196 10.83 0.57 -1.79
N HIS A 197 10.70 0.07 -3.03
CA HIS A 197 9.72 -0.97 -3.36
C HIS A 197 9.98 -2.29 -2.61
N MET A 198 11.25 -2.67 -2.48
CA MET A 198 11.66 -3.85 -1.71
C MET A 198 11.41 -3.64 -0.21
N MET A 199 11.72 -2.47 0.33
CA MET A 199 11.51 -2.17 1.75
C MET A 199 10.03 -2.15 2.11
N TYR A 200 9.17 -1.55 1.28
CA TYR A 200 7.72 -1.53 1.49
C TYR A 200 7.14 -2.95 1.54
N THR A 201 7.47 -3.79 0.56
CA THR A 201 6.98 -5.18 0.52
C THR A 201 7.46 -6.02 1.69
N GLN A 202 8.72 -5.85 2.11
CA GLN A 202 9.26 -6.56 3.27
C GLN A 202 8.61 -6.10 4.58
N VAL A 203 8.37 -4.81 4.77
CA VAL A 203 7.65 -4.28 5.93
C VAL A 203 6.21 -4.81 5.97
N PHE A 204 5.54 -4.86 4.82
CA PHE A 204 4.19 -5.42 4.73
C PHE A 204 4.17 -6.91 5.09
N GLN A 205 5.08 -7.71 4.53
CA GLN A 205 5.22 -9.13 4.87
C GLN A 205 5.55 -9.33 6.35
N ALA A 206 6.44 -8.53 6.93
CA ALA A 206 6.76 -8.58 8.35
C ALA A 206 5.54 -8.23 9.22
N THR A 207 4.77 -7.22 8.83
CA THR A 207 3.55 -6.79 9.54
C THR A 207 2.48 -7.89 9.51
N VAL A 208 2.30 -8.56 8.37
CA VAL A 208 1.37 -9.69 8.20
C VAL A 208 1.82 -10.93 9.00
N ASN A 209 3.13 -11.17 9.09
CA ASN A 209 3.67 -12.35 9.78
C ASN A 209 3.72 -12.16 11.31
N LEU A 210 4.00 -10.96 11.79
CA LEU A 210 4.08 -10.64 13.21
C LEU A 210 2.73 -10.22 13.81
N GLY A 211 1.76 -9.84 12.97
CA GLY A 211 0.43 -9.46 13.42
C GLY A 211 -0.32 -10.60 14.14
N PRO A 212 -1.33 -10.27 14.98
CA PRO A 212 -2.17 -11.26 15.65
C PRO A 212 -2.83 -12.22 14.64
N GLU A 213 -3.09 -13.47 15.04
CA GLU A 213 -3.68 -14.47 14.12
C GLU A 213 -5.02 -14.03 13.51
N ASP A 214 -5.82 -13.25 14.24
CA ASP A 214 -7.09 -12.71 13.75
C ASP A 214 -6.91 -11.60 12.70
N TRP A 215 -5.74 -10.95 12.66
CA TRP A 215 -5.43 -9.88 11.70
C TRP A 215 -4.77 -10.41 10.44
N ARG A 216 -4.14 -11.59 10.50
CA ARG A 216 -3.39 -12.15 9.38
C ARG A 216 -4.35 -12.45 8.20
N PRO A 217 -4.09 -11.90 7.01
CA PRO A 217 -4.87 -12.24 5.81
C PRO A 217 -4.78 -13.74 5.51
N HIS A 218 -5.89 -14.33 5.07
CA HIS A 218 -5.96 -15.73 4.73
C HIS A 218 -5.19 -16.05 3.45
N SER A 219 -5.31 -15.17 2.47
CA SER A 219 -4.54 -15.16 1.23
C SER A 219 -4.34 -13.71 0.79
N TRP A 220 -3.20 -13.41 0.20
CA TRP A 220 -2.93 -12.10 -0.38
C TRP A 220 -1.97 -12.25 -1.56
N ASP A 221 -2.15 -11.40 -2.55
CA ASP A 221 -1.38 -11.33 -3.79
C ASP A 221 -0.96 -9.88 -4.06
N TYR A 222 0.06 -9.70 -4.91
CA TYR A 222 0.49 -8.37 -5.37
C TYR A 222 -0.55 -7.78 -6.32
N GLY A 223 -0.97 -6.55 -6.05
CA GLY A 223 -1.92 -5.82 -6.89
C GLY A 223 -1.25 -5.10 -8.07
N TRP A 224 -2.05 -4.43 -8.90
CA TRP A 224 -1.56 -3.76 -10.10
C TRP A 224 -0.59 -2.61 -9.83
N ALA A 225 -0.73 -1.92 -8.69
CA ALA A 225 0.12 -0.77 -8.35
C ALA A 225 1.58 -1.22 -8.13
N PHE A 226 1.77 -2.41 -7.56
CA PHE A 226 3.08 -3.02 -7.41
C PHE A 226 3.76 -3.25 -8.77
N TYR A 227 3.06 -3.84 -9.74
CA TYR A 227 3.62 -4.04 -11.08
C TYR A 227 3.93 -2.71 -11.79
N MET A 228 3.09 -1.69 -11.61
CA MET A 228 3.35 -0.35 -12.16
C MET A 228 4.60 0.30 -11.55
N ALA A 229 4.90 0.06 -10.27
CA ALA A 229 6.13 0.51 -9.64
C ALA A 229 7.38 -0.14 -10.28
N TRP A 230 7.37 -1.46 -10.50
CA TRP A 230 8.46 -2.16 -11.19
C TRP A 230 8.60 -1.77 -12.66
N ALA A 231 7.49 -1.57 -13.35
CA ALA A 231 7.47 -1.04 -14.70
C ALA A 231 8.08 0.38 -14.75
N SER A 232 7.73 1.24 -13.79
CA SER A 232 8.33 2.57 -13.64
C SER A 232 9.85 2.50 -13.45
N PHE A 233 10.32 1.65 -12.53
CA PHE A 233 11.75 1.44 -12.28
C PHE A 233 12.49 0.99 -13.55
N THR A 234 11.94 0.04 -14.30
CA THR A 234 12.56 -0.43 -15.54
C THR A 234 12.60 0.66 -16.62
N CYS A 235 11.53 1.43 -16.79
CA CYS A 235 11.51 2.59 -17.68
C CYS A 235 12.55 3.66 -17.25
N CYS A 236 12.68 3.93 -15.96
CA CYS A 236 13.67 4.85 -15.41
C CYS A 236 15.10 4.40 -15.74
N MET A 237 15.43 3.13 -15.49
CA MET A 237 16.75 2.59 -15.80
C MET A 237 17.04 2.57 -17.30
N ALA A 238 16.05 2.24 -18.13
CA ALA A 238 16.17 2.29 -19.59
C ALA A 238 16.40 3.74 -20.10
N SER A 239 15.73 4.72 -19.49
CA SER A 239 15.95 6.14 -19.76
C SER A 239 17.38 6.54 -19.37
N ALA A 240 17.84 6.17 -18.17
CA ALA A 240 19.19 6.45 -17.69
C ALA A 240 20.28 5.91 -18.63
N VAL A 241 20.17 4.64 -19.05
CA VAL A 241 21.09 4.01 -20.00
C VAL A 241 21.06 4.71 -21.36
N SER A 242 19.88 5.11 -21.83
CA SER A 242 19.73 5.84 -23.10
C SER A 242 20.41 7.22 -23.05
N THR A 243 20.26 7.93 -21.94
CA THR A 243 20.91 9.22 -21.68
C THR A 243 22.43 9.07 -21.59
N LEU A 244 22.93 8.06 -20.85
CA LEU A 244 24.37 7.77 -20.75
C LEU A 244 25.00 7.39 -22.10
N ASN A 245 24.29 6.60 -22.92
CA ASN A 245 24.76 6.24 -24.25
C ASN A 245 24.85 7.48 -25.16
N THR A 246 23.86 8.37 -25.07
CA THR A 246 23.88 9.64 -25.80
C THR A 246 25.04 10.52 -25.36
N TYR A 247 25.25 10.67 -24.04
CA TYR A 247 26.39 11.38 -23.45
C TYR A 247 27.73 10.82 -23.94
N THR A 248 27.90 9.49 -23.90
CA THR A 248 29.16 8.87 -24.32
C THR A 248 29.43 9.11 -25.81
N LYS A 249 28.40 9.01 -26.66
CA LYS A 249 28.53 9.30 -28.09
C LYS A 249 28.93 10.75 -28.36
N THR A 250 28.33 11.72 -27.67
CA THR A 250 28.69 13.13 -27.85
C THR A 250 30.11 13.42 -27.36
N VAL A 251 30.55 12.86 -26.24
CA VAL A 251 31.95 12.99 -25.78
C VAL A 251 32.95 12.47 -26.82
N LEU A 252 32.65 11.34 -27.45
CA LEU A 252 33.53 10.76 -28.48
C LEU A 252 33.56 11.59 -29.77
N GLU A 253 32.46 12.25 -30.15
CA GLU A 253 32.42 13.16 -31.30
C GLU A 253 33.21 14.46 -31.07
N PHE A 254 33.39 14.88 -29.81
CA PHE A 254 34.17 16.08 -29.45
C PHE A 254 35.67 15.82 -29.21
N LYS A 255 36.10 14.55 -29.23
CA LYS A 255 37.49 14.14 -29.00
C LYS A 255 38.21 13.87 -30.32
#